data_AF-A0A926BUW7-F1
#
_entry.id   AF-A0A926BUW7-F1
#
_cell.length_a   1.000
_cell.length_b   1.000
_cell.length_c   1.000
_cell.angle_alpha   90.00
_cell.angle_beta   90.00
_cell.angle_gamma   90.00
#
_symmetry.space_group_name_H-M   'P 1'
#
loop_
_entity.id
_entity.type
_entity.pdbx_description
1 polymer ?
#
loop_
_entity_poly.entity_id
_entity_poly.type
_entity_poly.pdbx_seq_one_letter_code
_entity_poly.pdbx_strand_id
1 'polypeptide(L)'
;MTTICTVRQLVLGALALVLAMILPATTNAQQETAVWHFGTRNALDFNVPPATPAGPVEAVSEINAFEGTAVICDRTTGQTLFYTQGEYVWGRDNLMFPGANLANPLGGGASSTQAALVVQDLSNPNRYYLFTTDQEASGDAEYSVVDMTLR
;
A
#
# COMPACT_ATOMS: atom_id res chain seq x y z
N MET A 1 -37.26 43.15 -19.01
CA MET A 1 -35.78 43.13 -19.12
C MET A 1 -35.13 42.16 -18.12
N THR A 2 -35.68 42.02 -16.91
CA THR A 2 -35.26 41.08 -15.87
C THR A 2 -35.38 39.59 -16.24
N THR A 3 -36.48 39.17 -16.89
CA THR A 3 -36.74 37.75 -17.24
C THR A 3 -35.73 37.15 -18.22
N ILE A 4 -35.24 37.93 -19.19
CA ILE A 4 -34.23 37.48 -20.16
C ILE A 4 -32.87 37.26 -19.48
N CYS A 5 -32.55 38.08 -18.47
CA CYS A 5 -31.30 37.96 -17.72
C CYS A 5 -31.28 36.69 -16.85
N THR A 6 -32.40 36.37 -16.20
CA THR A 6 -32.55 35.17 -15.36
C THR A 6 -32.50 33.88 -16.18
N VAL A 7 -33.16 33.85 -17.35
CA VAL A 7 -33.12 32.69 -18.26
C VAL A 7 -31.70 32.45 -18.79
N ARG A 8 -30.96 33.51 -19.14
CA ARG A 8 -29.57 33.40 -19.59
C ARG A 8 -28.63 32.84 -18.50
N GLN A 9 -28.80 33.25 -17.25
CA GLN A 9 -28.02 32.69 -16.14
C GLN A 9 -28.32 31.20 -15.89
N LEU A 10 -29.59 30.79 -15.97
CA LEU A 10 -29.99 29.39 -15.87
C LEU A 10 -29.40 28.52 -16.99
N VAL A 11 -29.43 29.00 -18.23
CA VAL A 11 -28.87 28.28 -19.40
C VAL A 11 -27.35 28.16 -19.30
N LEU A 12 -26.65 29.23 -18.90
CA LEU A 12 -25.19 29.18 -18.70
C LEU A 12 -24.80 28.24 -17.56
N GLY A 13 -25.56 28.23 -16.46
CA GLY A 13 -25.36 27.29 -15.36
C GLY A 13 -25.58 25.83 -15.77
N ALA A 14 -26.64 25.56 -16.55
CA ALA A 14 -26.91 24.23 -17.09
C ALA A 14 -25.82 23.77 -18.07
N LEU A 15 -25.35 24.65 -18.96
CA LEU A 15 -24.23 24.36 -19.88
C LEU A 15 -22.93 24.05 -19.13
N ALA A 16 -22.62 24.80 -18.08
CA ALA A 16 -21.44 24.55 -17.25
C ALA A 16 -21.52 23.20 -16.51
N LEU A 17 -22.70 22.83 -15.99
CA LEU A 17 -22.93 21.56 -15.33
C LEU A 17 -22.83 20.38 -16.30
N VAL A 18 -23.44 20.52 -17.49
CA VAL A 18 -23.34 19.52 -18.57
C VAL A 18 -21.88 19.35 -19.00
N LEU A 19 -21.13 20.44 -19.18
CA LEU A 19 -19.70 20.37 -19.53
C LEU A 19 -18.86 19.67 -18.45
N ALA A 20 -19.14 19.91 -17.17
CA ALA A 20 -18.45 19.25 -16.05
C ALA A 20 -18.71 17.73 -15.99
N MET A 21 -19.88 17.26 -16.44
CA MET A 21 -20.20 15.83 -16.51
C MET A 21 -19.58 15.10 -17.70
N ILE A 22 -19.16 15.83 -18.74
CA ILE A 22 -18.57 15.25 -19.96
C ILE A 22 -17.02 15.18 -19.87
N LEU A 23 -16.41 15.89 -18.92
CA LEU A 23 -14.97 15.78 -18.66
C LEU A 23 -14.68 14.43 -17.97
N PRO A 24 -13.84 13.56 -18.56
CA PRO A 24 -13.47 12.32 -17.90
C PRO A 24 -12.67 12.66 -16.63
N ALA A 25 -13.18 12.25 -15.47
CA ALA A 25 -12.41 12.27 -14.24
C ALA A 25 -11.36 11.16 -14.31
N THR A 26 -10.08 11.53 -14.39
CA THR A 26 -8.98 10.58 -14.20
C THR A 26 -8.98 10.15 -12.74
N THR A 27 -9.45 8.94 -12.47
CA THR A 27 -9.28 8.30 -11.16
C THR A 27 -7.98 7.51 -11.19
N ASN A 28 -7.06 7.80 -10.28
CA ASN A 28 -5.88 6.98 -10.09
C ASN A 28 -6.25 5.85 -9.11
N ALA A 29 -5.96 4.61 -9.49
CA ALA A 29 -5.95 3.52 -8.51
C ALA A 29 -4.81 3.77 -7.50
N GLN A 30 -5.01 3.31 -6.26
CA GLN A 30 -4.01 3.42 -5.20
C GLN A 30 -2.82 2.50 -5.52
N GLN A 31 -1.62 3.06 -5.64
CA GLN A 31 -0.39 2.32 -5.90
C GLN A 31 0.30 1.81 -4.62
N GLU A 32 -0.26 2.13 -3.45
CA GLU A 32 0.28 1.81 -2.13
C GLU A 32 0.38 0.30 -1.84
N THR A 33 -0.27 -0.54 -2.65
CA THR A 33 -0.18 -2.01 -2.59
C THR A 33 -0.08 -2.62 -4.01
N ALA A 34 0.68 -1.97 -4.90
CA ALA A 34 0.83 -2.41 -6.30
C ALA A 34 1.68 -3.67 -6.46
N VAL A 35 2.42 -4.10 -5.44
CA VAL A 35 3.17 -5.36 -5.41
C VAL A 35 2.68 -6.21 -4.26
N TRP A 36 2.42 -7.49 -4.50
CA TRP A 36 1.95 -8.44 -3.49
C TRP A 36 3.08 -9.39 -3.12
N HIS A 37 3.44 -9.48 -1.84
CA HIS A 37 4.43 -10.43 -1.31
C HIS A 37 3.71 -11.46 -0.43
N PHE A 38 3.80 -12.76 -0.75
CA PHE A 38 3.01 -13.79 -0.07
C PHE A 38 3.60 -15.20 -0.15
N GLY A 39 3.11 -16.09 0.71
CA GLY A 39 3.42 -17.52 0.70
C GLY A 39 4.90 -17.81 0.97
N THR A 40 5.46 -18.77 0.24
CA THR A 40 6.89 -19.10 0.33
C THR A 40 7.63 -18.54 -0.87
N ARG A 41 8.34 -17.43 -0.66
CA ARG A 41 9.24 -16.77 -1.61
C ARG A 41 8.61 -16.27 -2.91
N ASN A 42 7.33 -15.92 -2.90
CA ASN A 42 6.62 -15.44 -4.09
C ASN A 42 6.23 -13.96 -3.96
N ALA A 43 6.20 -13.28 -5.11
CA ALA A 43 5.62 -11.96 -5.25
C ALA A 43 5.02 -11.73 -6.65
N LEU A 44 3.99 -10.88 -6.72
CA LEU A 44 3.35 -10.43 -7.95
C LEU A 44 3.42 -8.91 -8.05
N ASP A 45 4.02 -8.40 -9.12
CA ASP A 45 4.13 -6.97 -9.41
C ASP A 45 3.07 -6.55 -10.45
N PHE A 46 2.16 -5.67 -10.05
CA PHE A 46 1.09 -5.16 -10.90
C PHE A 46 1.42 -3.82 -11.57
N ASN A 47 2.66 -3.31 -11.45
CA ASN A 47 3.13 -2.10 -12.14
C ASN A 47 3.38 -2.34 -13.65
N VAL A 48 2.45 -3.03 -14.31
CA VAL A 48 2.49 -3.33 -15.74
C VAL A 48 1.75 -2.25 -16.54
N PRO A 49 2.32 -1.74 -17.65
CA PRO A 49 1.62 -0.76 -18.48
C PRO A 49 0.29 -1.32 -19.04
N PRO A 50 -0.79 -0.52 -19.08
CA PRO A 50 -2.10 -0.97 -19.57
C PRO A 50 -2.12 -1.47 -21.03
N ALA A 51 -1.11 -1.10 -21.83
CA ALA A 51 -1.01 -1.46 -23.25
C ALA A 51 -0.44 -2.87 -23.49
N THR A 52 0.01 -3.56 -22.43
CA THR A 52 0.54 -4.91 -22.51
C THR A 52 -0.51 -5.90 -21.99
N PRO A 53 -0.96 -6.89 -22.79
CA PRO A 53 -1.81 -8.01 -22.33
C PRO A 53 -1.08 -8.96 -21.35
N ALA A 54 -0.03 -8.49 -20.69
CA ALA A 54 0.73 -9.26 -19.72
C ALA A 54 0.01 -9.18 -18.38
N GLY A 55 -0.19 -10.33 -17.74
CA GLY A 55 -0.58 -10.37 -16.33
C GLY A 55 0.48 -9.74 -15.42
N PRO A 56 0.30 -9.80 -14.10
CA PRO A 56 1.33 -9.35 -13.15
C PRO A 56 2.67 -10.04 -13.43
N VAL A 57 3.76 -9.34 -13.13
CA VAL A 57 5.12 -9.87 -13.27
C VAL A 57 5.48 -10.63 -12.00
N GLU A 58 5.89 -11.89 -12.15
CA GLU A 58 6.41 -12.69 -11.05
C GLU A 58 7.73 -12.11 -10.53
N ALA A 59 7.87 -12.02 -9.21
CA ALA A 59 9.06 -11.56 -8.52
C ALA A 59 9.39 -12.48 -7.33
N VAL A 60 10.55 -12.27 -6.74
CA VAL A 60 11.02 -13.03 -5.57
C VAL A 60 10.84 -12.21 -4.30
N SER A 61 10.35 -12.87 -3.25
CA SER A 61 10.15 -12.33 -1.91
C SER A 61 10.96 -13.13 -0.89
N GLU A 62 11.29 -12.53 0.25
CA GLU A 62 11.85 -13.24 1.41
C GLU A 62 10.77 -13.74 2.39
N ILE A 63 9.49 -13.47 2.11
CA ILE A 63 8.38 -14.01 2.90
C ILE A 63 8.45 -15.55 2.90
N ASN A 64 8.30 -16.13 4.07
CA ASN A 64 8.03 -17.52 4.33
C ASN A 64 6.93 -17.62 5.40
N ALA A 65 5.68 -17.40 4.99
CA ALA A 65 4.51 -17.41 5.85
C ALA A 65 3.34 -18.11 5.15
N PHE A 66 2.49 -18.77 5.94
CA PHE A 66 1.32 -19.48 5.44
C PHE A 66 0.08 -18.58 5.39
N GLU A 67 0.10 -17.47 6.13
CA GLU A 67 -1.07 -16.63 6.39
C GLU A 67 -0.79 -15.15 6.09
N GLY A 68 -0.75 -14.30 7.12
CA GLY A 68 -0.73 -12.85 6.98
C GLY A 68 0.62 -12.27 6.53
N THR A 69 0.56 -11.29 5.63
CA THR A 69 1.69 -10.44 5.25
C THR A 69 1.21 -9.00 5.11
N ALA A 70 2.15 -8.05 5.17
CA ALA A 70 1.89 -6.66 4.85
C ALA A 70 2.98 -6.12 3.91
N VAL A 71 2.57 -5.24 3.01
CA VAL A 71 3.44 -4.58 2.03
C VAL A 71 3.05 -3.12 1.92
N ILE A 72 4.06 -2.25 1.86
CA ILE A 72 3.88 -0.84 1.52
C ILE A 72 4.64 -0.56 0.24
N CYS A 73 3.95 0.02 -0.73
CA CYS A 73 4.52 0.54 -1.96
C CYS A 73 4.50 2.07 -1.95
N ASP A 74 5.40 2.67 -2.73
CA ASP A 74 5.43 4.10 -2.96
C ASP A 74 4.16 4.54 -3.71
N ARG A 75 3.49 5.56 -3.19
CA ARG A 75 2.20 6.05 -3.70
C ARG A 75 2.26 6.58 -5.14
N THR A 76 3.43 6.94 -5.64
CA THR A 76 3.58 7.59 -6.97
C THR A 76 4.12 6.65 -8.03
N THR A 77 4.92 5.66 -7.63
CA THR A 77 5.59 4.73 -8.53
C THR A 77 5.05 3.32 -8.43
N GLY A 78 4.40 2.96 -7.32
CA GLY A 78 3.95 1.60 -7.00
C GLY A 78 5.09 0.62 -6.68
N GLN A 79 6.34 1.08 -6.62
CA GLN A 79 7.46 0.24 -6.22
C GLN A 79 7.36 -0.08 -4.74
N THR A 80 7.64 -1.34 -4.35
CA THR A 80 7.77 -1.73 -2.95
C THR A 80 8.73 -0.80 -2.22
N LEU A 81 8.35 -0.35 -1.03
CA LEU A 81 9.24 0.30 -0.06
C LEU A 81 9.78 -0.76 0.90
N PHE A 82 8.87 -1.48 1.55
CA PHE A 82 9.16 -2.60 2.42
C PHE A 82 7.96 -3.55 2.54
N TYR A 83 8.23 -4.75 3.02
CA TYR A 83 7.23 -5.79 3.26
C TYR A 83 7.62 -6.64 4.47
N THR A 84 6.65 -7.36 5.04
CA THR A 84 6.81 -8.13 6.28
C THR A 84 5.80 -9.26 6.40
N GLN A 85 6.18 -10.29 7.15
CA GLN A 85 5.28 -11.36 7.64
C GLN A 85 5.02 -11.26 9.14
N GLY A 86 5.25 -10.09 9.75
CA GLY A 86 5.08 -9.89 11.18
C GLY A 86 6.27 -10.26 12.06
N GLU A 87 7.23 -11.08 11.60
CA GLU A 87 8.47 -11.38 12.34
C GLU A 87 9.66 -10.51 11.90
N TYR A 88 9.78 -10.30 10.59
CA TYR A 88 10.88 -9.56 9.98
C TYR A 88 10.39 -8.58 8.95
N VAL A 89 11.15 -7.51 8.75
CA VAL A 89 10.88 -6.50 7.73
C VAL A 89 12.00 -6.54 6.69
N TRP A 90 11.63 -6.63 5.43
CA TRP A 90 12.56 -6.54 4.30
C TRP A 90 12.24 -5.31 3.48
N GLY A 91 13.25 -4.67 2.92
CA GLY A 91 13.03 -3.62 1.94
C GLY A 91 12.98 -4.17 0.52
N ARG A 92 12.82 -3.25 -0.44
CA ARG A 92 12.67 -3.55 -1.87
C ARG A 92 13.81 -4.34 -2.53
N ASP A 93 14.97 -4.38 -1.91
CA ASP A 93 16.18 -5.08 -2.35
C ASP A 93 16.25 -6.52 -1.78
N ASN A 94 15.18 -6.98 -1.11
CA ASN A 94 15.12 -8.25 -0.40
C ASN A 94 16.14 -8.39 0.74
N LEU A 95 16.73 -7.28 1.18
CA LEU A 95 17.57 -7.24 2.37
C LEU A 95 16.72 -6.88 3.58
N MET A 96 17.07 -7.39 4.75
CA MET A 96 16.44 -6.98 6.01
C MET A 96 16.57 -5.48 6.24
N PHE A 97 15.49 -4.87 6.73
CA PHE A 97 15.45 -3.45 7.02
C PHE A 97 16.43 -3.11 8.16
N PRO A 98 17.12 -1.95 8.14
CA PRO A 98 17.98 -1.54 9.23
C PRO A 98 17.30 -1.66 10.60
N GLY A 99 17.97 -2.33 11.54
CA GLY A 99 17.43 -2.62 12.88
C GLY A 99 16.69 -3.96 13.02
N ALA A 100 16.17 -4.52 11.92
CA ALA A 100 15.61 -5.88 11.93
C ALA A 100 16.74 -6.91 11.99
N ASN A 101 16.59 -7.93 12.84
CA ASN A 101 17.55 -9.03 12.95
C ASN A 101 16.87 -10.34 13.35
N LEU A 102 17.46 -11.48 12.95
CA LEU A 102 16.92 -12.81 13.25
C LEU A 102 16.93 -13.17 14.75
N ALA A 103 17.74 -12.50 15.56
CA ALA A 103 17.85 -12.77 16.99
C ALA A 103 16.79 -12.05 17.83
N ASN A 104 16.10 -11.07 17.24
CA ASN A 104 15.04 -10.30 17.89
C ASN A 104 13.91 -10.05 16.86
N PRO A 105 13.14 -11.11 16.52
CA PRO A 105 11.96 -10.95 15.67
C PRO A 105 10.95 -10.01 16.33
N LEU A 106 10.13 -9.40 15.52
CA LEU A 106 8.91 -8.72 15.95
C LEU A 106 7.91 -9.77 16.48
N GLY A 107 7.00 -9.39 17.38
CA GLY A 107 6.03 -10.30 18.01
C GLY A 107 4.94 -10.88 17.11
N GLY A 108 5.10 -10.83 15.78
CA GLY A 108 4.23 -11.53 14.83
C GLY A 108 4.61 -13.00 14.63
N GLY A 109 3.98 -13.65 13.63
CA GLY A 109 4.28 -15.04 13.31
C GLY A 109 3.79 -15.50 11.94
N ALA A 110 4.48 -16.48 11.37
CA ALA A 110 4.22 -17.04 10.04
C ALA A 110 2.82 -17.67 9.86
N SER A 111 2.14 -18.08 10.95
CA SER A 111 0.75 -18.58 10.94
C SER A 111 -0.22 -17.65 11.69
N SER A 112 0.05 -16.34 11.70
CA SER A 112 -0.91 -15.35 12.20
C SER A 112 -1.77 -14.82 11.05
N THR A 113 -3.09 -14.96 11.17
CA THR A 113 -4.05 -14.51 10.14
C THR A 113 -3.95 -13.02 9.84
N GLN A 114 -3.54 -12.22 10.83
CA GLN A 114 -3.25 -10.80 10.71
C GLN A 114 -1.84 -10.49 11.24
N ALA A 115 -0.82 -11.17 10.72
CA ALA A 115 0.55 -11.05 11.22
C ALA A 115 1.10 -9.62 11.31
N ALA A 116 0.66 -8.72 10.42
CA ALA A 116 1.09 -7.33 10.40
C ALA A 116 0.01 -6.37 9.87
N LEU A 117 -0.05 -5.18 10.46
CA LEU A 117 -0.75 -4.01 9.93
C LEU A 117 0.21 -2.83 9.91
N VAL A 118 0.32 -2.17 8.75
CA VAL A 118 1.21 -1.03 8.57
C VAL A 118 0.40 0.24 8.34
N VAL A 119 0.71 1.30 9.09
CA VAL A 119 0.04 2.59 9.02
C VAL A 119 1.08 3.70 8.86
N GLN A 120 0.94 4.52 7.82
CA GLN A 120 1.81 5.70 7.64
C GLN A 120 1.53 6.76 8.71
N ASP A 121 2.58 7.36 9.25
CA ASP A 121 2.46 8.52 10.14
C ASP A 121 1.95 9.73 9.36
N LEU A 122 0.84 10.32 9.81
CA LEU A 122 0.21 11.48 9.18
C LEU A 122 1.08 12.74 9.25
N SER A 123 2.00 12.81 10.21
CA SER A 123 2.90 13.95 10.43
C SER A 123 4.28 13.78 9.79
N ASN A 124 4.66 12.53 9.45
CA ASN A 124 5.96 12.22 8.88
C ASN A 124 5.84 11.13 7.79
N PRO A 125 5.92 11.50 6.50
CA PRO A 125 5.73 10.54 5.41
C PRO A 125 6.82 9.46 5.33
N ASN A 126 7.97 9.66 5.99
CA ASN A 126 9.06 8.68 6.04
C ASN A 126 8.93 7.70 7.23
N ARG A 127 7.86 7.80 8.03
CA ARG A 127 7.66 6.96 9.20
C ARG A 127 6.39 6.12 9.06
N TYR A 128 6.51 4.85 9.43
CA TYR A 128 5.40 3.91 9.45
C TYR A 128 5.34 3.21 10.80
N TYR A 129 4.14 3.08 11.35
CA TYR A 129 3.84 2.22 12.49
C TYR A 129 3.51 0.84 11.97
N LEU A 130 4.22 -0.17 12.48
CA LEU A 130 4.01 -1.58 12.18
C LEU A 130 3.44 -2.23 13.43
N PHE A 131 2.18 -2.65 13.38
CA PHE A 131 1.51 -3.42 14.43
C PHE A 131 1.59 -4.90 14.08
N THR A 132 1.90 -5.73 15.06
CA THR A 132 2.02 -7.19 14.89
C THR A 132 1.22 -7.90 15.96
N THR A 133 0.63 -9.03 15.59
CA THR A 133 -0.08 -9.92 16.51
C THR A 133 0.51 -11.30 16.44
N ASP A 134 0.50 -12.00 17.57
CA ASP A 134 1.03 -13.34 17.67
C ASP A 134 0.27 -14.36 16.80
N GLN A 135 0.82 -15.56 16.70
CA GLN A 135 0.20 -16.68 15.99
C GLN A 135 -0.86 -17.40 16.86
N GLU A 136 -0.68 -17.42 18.18
CA GLU A 136 -1.42 -18.31 19.09
C GLU A 136 -2.64 -17.64 19.74
N ALA A 137 -3.06 -16.49 19.21
CA ALA A 137 -4.16 -15.70 19.74
C ALA A 137 -4.02 -15.41 21.24
N SER A 138 -2.80 -15.15 21.72
CA SER A 138 -2.54 -14.76 23.11
C SER A 138 -3.25 -13.45 23.47
N GLY A 139 -3.58 -12.65 22.47
CA GLY A 139 -4.17 -11.32 22.61
C GLY A 139 -3.12 -10.21 22.74
N ASP A 140 -1.84 -10.55 22.64
CA ASP A 140 -0.75 -9.58 22.65
C ASP A 140 -0.62 -8.92 21.27
N ALA A 141 -0.57 -7.59 21.29
CA ALA A 141 -0.29 -6.78 20.12
C ALA A 141 0.94 -5.91 20.42
N GLU A 142 1.93 -5.98 19.54
CA GLU A 142 3.12 -5.16 19.60
C GLU A 142 3.10 -4.10 18.51
N TYR A 143 3.90 -3.06 18.67
CA TYR A 143 4.15 -2.12 17.60
C TYR A 143 5.63 -1.79 17.49
N SER A 144 6.04 -1.49 16.26
CA SER A 144 7.39 -1.04 15.90
C SER A 144 7.31 0.13 14.93
N VAL A 145 8.42 0.84 14.78
CA VAL A 145 8.53 1.97 13.86
C VAL A 145 9.51 1.64 12.76
N VAL A 146 9.05 1.76 11.51
CA VAL A 146 9.90 1.70 10.32
C VAL A 146 10.20 3.13 9.90
N ASP A 147 11.49 3.50 9.93
CA ASP A 147 11.99 4.80 9.49
C ASP A 147 12.67 4.66 8.13
N MET A 148 12.03 5.19 7.09
CA MET A 148 12.50 5.13 5.71
C MET A 148 13.75 5.96 5.46
N THR A 149 14.14 6.87 6.35
CA THR A 149 15.37 7.67 6.21
C THR A 149 16.64 6.86 6.47
N LEU A 150 16.53 5.64 7.00
CA LEU A 150 17.65 4.74 7.23
C LEU A 150 18.07 3.96 5.97
N ARG A 151 17.45 4.22 4.81
CA ARG A 151 17.72 3.56 3.53
C ARG A 151 17.94 4.54 2.39
#